data_AF-A0A0J7IWF4-F1
#
_entry.id   AF-A0A0J7IWF4-F1
#
_cell.length_a   1.000
_cell.length_b   1.000
_cell.length_c   1.000
_cell.angle_alpha   90.00
_cell.angle_beta   90.00
_cell.angle_gamma   90.00
#
_symmetry.space_group_name_H-M   'P 1'
#
loop_
_entity.id
_entity.type
_entity.pdbx_description
1 polymer ?
#
loop_
_entity_poly.entity_id
_entity_poly.type
_entity_poly.pdbx_seq_one_letter_code
_entity_poly.pdbx_strand_id
1 'polypeptide(L)'
;MKNIYDFIWEQLYFDEICQSKNNGCTLLAPGPVLGKGISAAEILAVTQQNNIQFPDSLIEFYKQASQLNLRWEIFEGESGGRKDTSIQFKENSWLKENYLDKGYTWEAVKILLSGNLNISELKNIIDLDDLKATGMFQAAEKIGMKGGDLRPIDFNEYAVACMKVEDGKLIDNIYLYTGFGGFPEALHNMNVTFEQYLELAYKAKCFNYWNLTYCLKEKSPSYELMKRFFPVIFPHLEADLADFGIN
;
A
#
# COMPACT_ATOMS: atom_id res chain seq x y z
N MET A 1 14.36 -4.21 -11.37
CA MET A 1 13.69 -4.79 -10.18
C MET A 1 14.67 -5.52 -9.26
N LYS A 2 14.71 -5.12 -7.99
CA LYS A 2 15.42 -5.81 -6.90
C LYS A 2 14.81 -7.18 -6.58
N ASN A 3 15.54 -8.06 -5.90
CA ASN A 3 14.96 -9.28 -5.33
C ASN A 3 13.89 -8.89 -4.30
N ILE A 4 12.64 -9.29 -4.54
CA ILE A 4 11.51 -8.85 -3.71
C ILE A 4 11.54 -9.44 -2.30
N TYR A 5 12.10 -10.65 -2.17
CA TYR A 5 12.28 -11.28 -0.86
C TYR A 5 13.29 -10.48 -0.05
N ASP A 6 14.49 -10.25 -0.59
CA ASP A 6 15.54 -9.50 0.13
C ASP A 6 15.08 -8.06 0.45
N PHE A 7 14.35 -7.43 -0.48
CA PHE A 7 13.87 -6.06 -0.32
C PHE A 7 12.74 -5.93 0.73
N ILE A 8 11.73 -6.80 0.68
CA ILE A 8 10.56 -6.70 1.56
C ILE A 8 10.77 -7.44 2.89
N TRP A 9 11.40 -8.60 2.85
CA TRP A 9 11.55 -9.46 4.03
C TRP A 9 12.77 -9.08 4.86
N GLU A 10 13.95 -9.03 4.25
CA GLU A 10 15.20 -8.75 4.98
C GLU A 10 15.29 -7.26 5.34
N GLN A 11 15.24 -6.39 4.33
CA GLN A 11 15.45 -4.95 4.54
C GLN A 11 14.26 -4.27 5.21
N LEU A 12 13.11 -4.21 4.52
CA LEU A 12 11.96 -3.47 5.03
C LEU A 12 11.42 -4.05 6.34
N TYR A 13 11.28 -5.37 6.41
CA TYR A 13 10.65 -5.99 7.55
C TYR A 13 11.61 -6.23 8.73
N PHE A 14 12.68 -7.00 8.55
CA PHE A 14 13.56 -7.35 9.67
C PHE A 14 14.45 -6.19 10.11
N ASP A 15 15.09 -5.50 9.18
CA ASP A 15 16.09 -4.49 9.54
C ASP A 15 15.46 -3.15 9.98
N GLU A 16 14.23 -2.86 9.56
CA GLU A 16 13.62 -1.54 9.79
C GLU A 16 12.33 -1.61 10.63
N ILE A 17 11.31 -2.35 10.18
CA ILE A 17 10.03 -2.45 10.89
C ILE A 17 10.20 -3.15 12.25
N CYS A 18 10.91 -4.29 12.31
CA CYS A 18 11.12 -5.02 13.55
C CYS A 18 11.93 -4.25 14.59
N GLN A 19 12.87 -3.40 14.15
CA GLN A 19 13.64 -2.55 15.07
C GLN A 19 12.76 -1.46 15.73
N SER A 20 11.56 -1.21 15.19
CA SER A 20 10.56 -0.29 15.75
C SER A 20 9.62 -0.93 16.77
N LYS A 21 9.87 -2.19 17.18
CA LYS A 21 8.98 -2.93 18.09
C LYS A 21 8.68 -2.19 19.40
N ASN A 22 9.68 -1.48 19.92
CA ASN A 22 9.59 -0.72 21.17
C ASN A 22 8.94 0.67 20.99
N ASN A 23 8.70 1.11 19.75
CA ASN A 23 8.19 2.45 19.42
C ASN A 23 6.77 2.43 18.89
N GLY A 24 6.07 1.30 18.97
CA GLY A 24 4.72 1.17 18.44
C GLY A 24 4.55 -0.01 17.52
N CYS A 25 5.54 -0.34 16.70
CA CYS A 25 5.29 -1.18 15.52
C CYS A 25 5.22 -2.68 15.84
N THR A 26 4.13 -3.36 15.50
CA THR A 26 4.02 -4.83 15.50
C THR A 26 3.45 -5.33 14.19
N LEU A 27 3.72 -6.57 13.84
CA LEU A 27 2.92 -7.23 12.83
C LEU A 27 1.66 -7.85 13.41
N LEU A 28 0.63 -7.94 12.56
CA LEU A 28 -0.56 -8.76 12.76
C LEU A 28 -0.44 -10.20 12.21
N ALA A 29 0.73 -10.57 11.67
CA ALA A 29 1.00 -11.86 11.04
C ALA A 29 2.50 -12.22 11.25
N PRO A 30 2.99 -13.46 11.02
CA PRO A 30 4.38 -13.81 11.29
C PRO A 30 5.43 -13.13 10.37
N GLY A 31 5.01 -12.27 9.45
CA GLY A 31 5.87 -11.62 8.46
C GLY A 31 5.05 -10.99 7.33
N PRO A 32 5.71 -10.38 6.34
CA PRO A 32 5.14 -10.26 4.99
C PRO A 32 4.65 -11.63 4.49
N VAL A 33 3.66 -11.67 3.60
CA VAL A 33 3.21 -12.90 2.93
C VAL A 33 3.47 -12.73 1.44
N LEU A 34 4.40 -13.52 0.92
CA LEU A 34 4.72 -13.58 -0.50
C LEU A 34 4.14 -14.87 -1.07
N GLY A 35 3.24 -14.74 -2.04
CA GLY A 35 2.76 -15.91 -2.78
C GLY A 35 3.87 -16.51 -3.64
N LYS A 36 3.81 -17.81 -3.95
CA LYS A 36 4.82 -18.46 -4.81
C LYS A 36 4.84 -17.81 -6.20
N GLY A 37 6.00 -17.34 -6.64
CA GLY A 37 6.19 -16.80 -7.99
C GLY A 37 5.75 -17.75 -9.11
N ILE A 38 5.37 -17.15 -10.24
CA ILE A 38 4.81 -17.81 -11.42
C ILE A 38 5.86 -17.79 -12.53
N SER A 39 6.02 -18.86 -13.30
CA SER A 39 7.02 -18.87 -14.36
C SER A 39 6.69 -17.86 -15.48
N ALA A 40 7.72 -17.35 -16.17
CA ALA A 40 7.52 -16.44 -17.29
C ALA A 40 6.65 -17.06 -18.41
N ALA A 41 6.75 -18.38 -18.61
CA ALA A 41 5.93 -19.09 -19.59
C ALA A 41 4.45 -19.13 -19.19
N GLU A 42 4.14 -19.34 -17.91
CA GLU A 42 2.77 -19.30 -17.38
C GLU A 42 2.19 -17.89 -17.46
N ILE A 43 2.95 -16.86 -17.08
CA ILE A 43 2.54 -15.45 -17.21
C ILE A 43 2.24 -15.14 -18.68
N LEU A 44 3.13 -15.52 -19.60
CA LEU A 44 2.94 -15.30 -21.04
C LEU A 44 1.69 -16.03 -21.56
N ALA A 45 1.47 -17.28 -21.15
CA ALA A 45 0.31 -18.05 -21.58
C ALA A 45 -1.01 -17.40 -21.13
N VAL A 46 -1.09 -16.99 -19.86
CA VAL A 46 -2.31 -16.38 -19.28
C VAL A 46 -2.57 -14.99 -19.84
N THR A 47 -1.52 -14.18 -20.06
CA THR A 47 -1.64 -12.85 -20.67
C THR A 47 -2.06 -12.92 -22.14
N GLN A 48 -1.54 -13.87 -22.91
CA GLN A 48 -1.97 -14.15 -24.28
C GLN A 48 -3.42 -14.63 -24.36
N GLN A 49 -3.83 -15.56 -23.49
CA GLN A 49 -5.22 -16.05 -23.43
C GLN A 49 -6.24 -14.93 -23.19
N ASN A 50 -5.84 -13.89 -22.45
CA ASN A 50 -6.70 -12.76 -22.10
C ASN A 50 -6.46 -11.51 -22.95
N ASN A 51 -5.66 -11.62 -24.02
CA ASN A 51 -5.33 -10.51 -24.93
C ASN A 51 -4.86 -9.24 -24.21
N ILE A 52 -4.03 -9.41 -23.16
CA ILE A 52 -3.44 -8.31 -22.40
C ILE A 52 -1.93 -8.45 -22.38
N GLN A 53 -1.20 -7.37 -22.67
CA GLN A 53 0.25 -7.32 -22.52
C GLN A 53 0.61 -6.68 -21.18
N PHE A 54 1.55 -7.27 -20.44
CA PHE A 54 2.07 -6.71 -19.20
C PHE A 54 3.37 -5.94 -19.41
N PRO A 55 3.67 -4.93 -18.57
CA PRO A 55 4.98 -4.32 -18.55
C PRO A 55 6.00 -5.23 -17.86
N ASP A 56 7.27 -5.09 -18.27
CA ASP A 56 8.36 -5.93 -17.77
C ASP A 56 8.52 -5.87 -16.24
N SER A 57 8.31 -4.68 -15.65
CA SER A 57 8.36 -4.48 -14.20
C SER A 57 7.37 -5.38 -13.46
N LEU A 58 6.14 -5.50 -13.96
CA LEU A 58 5.11 -6.34 -13.36
C LEU A 58 5.37 -7.84 -13.60
N ILE A 59 5.91 -8.20 -14.77
CA ILE A 59 6.33 -9.58 -15.08
C ILE A 59 7.44 -10.02 -14.12
N GLU A 60 8.47 -9.18 -13.91
CA GLU A 60 9.58 -9.49 -13.02
C GLU A 60 9.16 -9.62 -11.55
N PHE A 61 8.11 -8.91 -11.13
CA PHE A 61 7.52 -9.11 -9.81
C PHE A 61 6.80 -10.45 -9.71
N TYR A 62 5.89 -10.76 -10.65
CA TYR A 62 5.11 -11.99 -10.58
C TYR A 62 5.95 -13.27 -10.76
N LYS A 63 7.13 -13.15 -11.38
CA LYS A 63 8.15 -14.21 -11.38
C LYS A 63 8.68 -14.56 -9.99
N GLN A 64 8.69 -13.59 -9.09
CA GLN A 64 9.22 -13.73 -7.73
C GLN A 64 8.11 -13.99 -6.71
N ALA A 65 6.98 -13.31 -6.83
CA ALA A 65 5.86 -13.42 -5.91
C ALA A 65 4.51 -13.30 -6.61
N SER A 66 3.59 -14.26 -6.40
CA SER A 66 2.25 -14.19 -6.99
C SER A 66 1.32 -13.16 -6.34
N GLN A 67 1.70 -12.66 -5.16
CA GLN A 67 1.08 -11.58 -4.40
C GLN A 67 2.04 -11.12 -3.31
N LEU A 68 1.77 -9.97 -2.70
CA LEU A 68 2.47 -9.49 -1.51
C LEU A 68 1.46 -8.89 -0.54
N ASN A 69 1.42 -9.40 0.69
CA ASN A 69 0.71 -8.77 1.79
C ASN A 69 1.68 -8.44 2.92
N LEU A 70 1.87 -7.17 3.21
CA LEU A 70 2.59 -6.68 4.38
C LEU A 70 1.65 -5.81 5.18
N ARG A 71 1.52 -6.09 6.48
CA ARG A 71 0.75 -5.26 7.42
C ARG A 71 1.44 -5.17 8.76
N TRP A 72 1.67 -3.95 9.22
CA TRP A 72 2.13 -3.64 10.57
C TRP A 72 1.17 -2.64 11.21
N GLU A 73 1.10 -2.65 12.54
CA GLU A 73 0.21 -1.80 13.31
C GLU A 73 0.83 -1.35 14.63
N ILE A 74 0.17 -0.40 15.30
CA ILE A 74 0.55 -0.01 16.66
C ILE A 74 0.14 -1.10 17.67
N PHE A 75 1.10 -1.68 18.38
CA PHE A 75 0.86 -2.70 19.40
C PHE A 75 0.13 -2.13 20.61
N GLU A 76 -0.91 -2.85 21.04
CA GLU A 76 -1.71 -2.58 22.22
C GLU A 76 -1.81 -3.87 23.05
N GLY A 77 -1.66 -3.75 24.37
CA GLY A 77 -1.70 -4.88 25.30
C GLY A 77 -0.34 -5.34 25.84
N GLU A 78 -0.37 -6.42 26.61
CA GLU A 78 0.82 -7.06 27.20
C GLU A 78 0.88 -8.52 26.74
N SER A 79 1.96 -8.91 26.05
CA SER A 79 2.15 -10.29 25.61
C SER A 79 3.63 -10.64 25.54
N GLY A 80 4.02 -11.79 26.11
CA GLY A 80 5.38 -12.32 26.00
C GLY A 80 6.49 -11.35 26.46
N GLY A 81 6.24 -10.55 27.50
CA GLY A 81 7.19 -9.54 28.01
C GLY A 81 7.26 -8.25 27.20
N ARG A 82 6.40 -8.09 26.18
CA ARG A 82 6.24 -6.84 25.43
C ARG A 82 5.32 -5.88 26.18
N LYS A 83 5.75 -4.63 26.28
CA LYS A 83 4.96 -3.53 26.84
C LYS A 83 4.00 -2.96 25.81
N ASP A 84 2.86 -2.47 26.29
CA ASP A 84 1.93 -1.68 25.48
C ASP A 84 2.63 -0.38 25.03
N THR A 85 2.78 -0.24 23.71
CA THR A 85 3.40 0.95 23.09
C THR A 85 2.37 1.94 22.56
N SER A 86 1.07 1.63 22.65
CA SER A 86 -0.02 2.50 22.21
C SER A 86 -0.19 3.74 23.08
N ILE A 87 0.22 3.66 24.35
CA ILE A 87 0.02 4.72 25.35
C ILE A 87 0.62 6.05 24.88
N GLN A 88 1.83 6.05 24.31
CA GLN A 88 2.48 7.27 23.82
C GLN A 88 1.68 7.99 22.71
N PHE A 89 0.90 7.24 21.92
CA PHE A 89 0.05 7.78 20.87
C PHE A 89 -1.30 8.23 21.45
N LYS A 90 -1.89 7.43 22.34
CA LYS A 90 -3.14 7.79 23.05
C LYS A 90 -2.99 9.06 23.88
N GLU A 91 -1.79 9.30 24.43
CA GLU A 91 -1.49 10.47 25.25
C GLU A 91 -1.00 11.69 24.45
N ASN A 92 -0.67 11.51 23.17
CA ASN A 92 -0.19 12.57 22.31
C ASN A 92 -1.24 13.68 22.16
N SER A 93 -0.88 14.91 22.50
CA SER A 93 -1.80 16.06 22.51
C SER A 93 -2.40 16.35 21.12
N TRP A 94 -1.61 16.21 20.06
CA TRP A 94 -2.07 16.48 18.70
C TRP A 94 -3.08 15.43 18.25
N LEU A 95 -2.87 14.14 18.55
CA LEU A 95 -3.84 13.07 18.24
C LEU A 95 -5.13 13.22 19.05
N LYS A 96 -5.03 13.62 20.33
CA LYS A 96 -6.20 13.92 21.14
C LYS A 96 -7.04 15.02 20.50
N GLU A 97 -6.42 16.17 20.26
CA GLU A 97 -7.11 17.35 19.71
C GLU A 97 -7.70 17.07 18.32
N ASN A 98 -6.99 16.35 17.45
CA ASN A 98 -7.39 16.19 16.05
C ASN A 98 -8.28 14.98 15.77
N TYR A 99 -8.29 13.97 16.65
CA TYR A 99 -9.03 12.73 16.44
C TYR A 99 -9.83 12.30 17.67
N LEU A 100 -9.17 12.01 18.80
CA LEU A 100 -9.84 11.33 19.93
C LEU A 100 -10.92 12.22 20.57
N ASP A 101 -10.62 13.50 20.79
CA ASP A 101 -11.56 14.47 21.36
C ASP A 101 -12.67 14.85 20.36
N LYS A 102 -12.48 14.54 19.07
CA LYS A 102 -13.50 14.66 18.01
C LYS A 102 -14.35 13.41 17.85
N GLY A 103 -14.18 12.41 18.72
CA GLY A 103 -15.01 11.21 18.77
C GLY A 103 -14.53 10.05 17.90
N TYR A 104 -13.34 10.14 17.27
CA TYR A 104 -12.74 8.99 16.62
C TYR A 104 -12.31 7.96 17.67
N THR A 105 -12.58 6.68 17.40
CA THR A 105 -12.14 5.61 18.29
C THR A 105 -10.63 5.43 18.22
N TRP A 106 -10.03 4.91 19.30
CA TRP A 106 -8.62 4.53 19.28
C TRP A 106 -8.31 3.54 18.15
N GLU A 107 -9.20 2.58 17.88
CA GLU A 107 -9.02 1.61 16.79
C GLU A 107 -8.92 2.29 15.42
N ALA A 108 -9.76 3.31 15.15
CA ALA A 108 -9.67 4.09 13.93
C ALA A 108 -8.33 4.84 13.83
N VAL A 109 -7.89 5.48 14.92
CA VAL A 109 -6.59 6.19 14.97
C VAL A 109 -5.43 5.21 14.80
N LYS A 110 -5.49 4.04 15.44
CA LYS A 110 -4.51 2.97 15.31
C LYS A 110 -4.37 2.54 13.85
N ILE A 111 -5.47 2.31 13.14
CA ILE A 111 -5.44 2.00 11.71
C ILE A 111 -4.73 3.13 10.94
N LEU A 112 -5.04 4.40 11.19
CA LEU A 112 -4.39 5.52 10.51
C LEU A 112 -2.87 5.63 10.76
N LEU A 113 -2.40 5.18 11.93
CA LEU A 113 -0.98 5.17 12.30
C LEU A 113 -0.25 3.88 11.91
N SER A 114 -0.98 2.91 11.37
CA SER A 114 -0.47 1.61 10.93
C SER A 114 0.02 1.67 9.48
N GLY A 115 0.49 0.54 8.94
CA GLY A 115 0.88 0.49 7.53
C GLY A 115 0.50 -0.82 6.85
N ASN A 116 0.25 -0.74 5.55
CA ASN A 116 -0.01 -1.89 4.70
C ASN A 116 0.48 -1.70 3.26
N LEU A 117 0.82 -2.82 2.64
CA LEU A 117 1.04 -2.98 1.20
C LEU A 117 0.43 -4.32 0.81
N ASN A 118 -0.56 -4.30 -0.08
CA ASN A 118 -1.34 -5.48 -0.46
C ASN A 118 -1.39 -5.60 -1.98
N ILE A 119 -0.26 -6.02 -2.56
CA ILE A 119 -0.16 -6.27 -4.00
C ILE A 119 -1.04 -7.45 -4.39
N SER A 120 -1.94 -7.18 -5.32
CA SER A 120 -2.95 -8.11 -5.80
C SER A 120 -2.38 -9.39 -6.40
N GLU A 121 -3.15 -10.48 -6.28
CA GLU A 121 -2.94 -11.68 -7.09
C GLU A 121 -3.13 -11.38 -8.58
N LEU A 122 -2.40 -12.11 -9.43
CA LEU A 122 -2.43 -11.98 -10.88
C LEU A 122 -3.84 -12.13 -11.48
N LYS A 123 -4.66 -13.03 -10.92
CA LYS A 123 -6.01 -13.32 -11.43
C LYS A 123 -6.92 -12.09 -11.42
N ASN A 124 -6.80 -11.25 -10.39
CA ASN A 124 -7.59 -10.02 -10.28
C ASN A 124 -7.19 -8.93 -11.31
N ILE A 125 -6.02 -9.08 -11.94
CA ILE A 125 -5.50 -8.18 -12.98
C ILE A 125 -5.85 -8.70 -14.37
N ILE A 126 -5.92 -10.01 -14.55
CA ILE A 126 -6.08 -10.61 -15.88
C ILE A 126 -7.53 -11.01 -16.15
N ASP A 127 -8.16 -11.71 -15.21
CA ASP A 127 -9.50 -12.26 -15.37
C ASP A 127 -10.56 -11.18 -15.06
N LEU A 128 -11.51 -11.00 -15.97
CA LEU A 128 -12.53 -9.96 -15.84
C LEU A 128 -13.61 -10.29 -14.80
N ASP A 129 -13.84 -11.57 -14.50
CA ASP A 129 -14.81 -11.97 -13.49
C ASP A 129 -14.23 -11.82 -12.08
N ASP A 130 -12.96 -12.21 -11.88
CA ASP A 130 -12.21 -11.89 -10.66
C ASP A 130 -12.09 -10.37 -10.47
N LEU A 131 -11.81 -9.61 -11.54
CA LEU A 131 -11.75 -8.16 -11.49
C LEU A 131 -13.05 -7.51 -11.00
N LYS A 132 -14.22 -8.01 -11.43
CA LYS A 132 -15.52 -7.50 -10.96
C LYS A 132 -15.68 -7.67 -9.45
N ALA A 133 -15.15 -8.75 -8.88
CA ALA A 133 -15.21 -8.99 -7.44
C ALA A 133 -14.38 -7.96 -6.63
N THR A 134 -13.39 -7.31 -7.26
CA THR A 134 -12.60 -6.24 -6.63
C THR A 134 -13.30 -4.88 -6.60
N GLY A 135 -14.39 -4.72 -7.37
CA GLY A 135 -15.05 -3.42 -7.58
C GLY A 135 -14.35 -2.48 -8.57
N MET A 136 -13.14 -2.81 -9.04
CA MET A 136 -12.41 -1.95 -9.98
C MET A 136 -13.02 -1.92 -11.39
N PHE A 137 -13.76 -2.96 -11.78
CA PHE A 137 -14.52 -2.96 -13.03
C PHE A 137 -15.51 -1.78 -13.05
N GLN A 138 -16.31 -1.66 -11.99
CA GLN A 138 -17.29 -0.58 -11.83
C GLN A 138 -16.62 0.76 -11.54
N ALA A 139 -15.50 0.77 -10.82
CA ALA A 139 -14.71 1.99 -10.61
C ALA A 139 -14.31 2.64 -11.94
N ALA A 140 -13.86 1.85 -12.93
CA ALA A 140 -13.55 2.33 -14.27
C ALA A 140 -14.78 2.96 -14.96
N GLU A 141 -15.95 2.31 -14.88
CA GLU A 141 -17.19 2.82 -15.47
C GLU A 141 -17.63 4.15 -14.86
N LYS A 142 -17.52 4.30 -13.54
CA LYS A 142 -17.93 5.52 -12.83
C LYS A 142 -17.14 6.76 -13.24
N ILE A 143 -15.86 6.58 -13.56
CA ILE A 143 -15.00 7.66 -14.05
C ILE A 143 -15.02 7.80 -15.59
N GLY A 144 -15.97 7.15 -16.27
CA GLY A 144 -16.20 7.27 -17.72
C GLY A 144 -15.26 6.45 -18.60
N MET A 145 -14.53 5.47 -18.03
CA MET A 145 -13.75 4.49 -18.79
C MET A 145 -14.59 3.25 -19.09
N LYS A 146 -14.11 2.34 -19.95
CA LYS A 146 -14.82 1.06 -20.13
C LYS A 146 -14.59 0.20 -18.90
N GLY A 147 -15.60 -0.61 -18.57
CA GLY A 147 -15.49 -1.62 -17.53
C GLY A 147 -14.31 -2.54 -17.82
N GLY A 148 -13.37 -2.59 -16.88
CA GLY A 148 -12.12 -3.30 -17.09
C GLY A 148 -11.07 -2.54 -17.90
N ASP A 149 -11.05 -1.22 -17.89
CA ASP A 149 -9.86 -0.48 -18.31
C ASP A 149 -8.91 -0.17 -17.13
N LEU A 150 -9.35 -0.38 -15.88
CA LEU A 150 -8.51 -0.30 -14.69
C LEU A 150 -8.24 -1.68 -14.11
N ARG A 151 -6.97 -1.96 -13.79
CA ARG A 151 -6.54 -3.18 -13.10
C ARG A 151 -5.94 -2.87 -11.73
N PRO A 152 -6.45 -3.46 -10.64
CA PRO A 152 -5.92 -3.22 -9.30
C PRO A 152 -4.52 -3.80 -9.17
N ILE A 153 -3.60 -3.00 -8.63
CA ILE A 153 -2.25 -3.40 -8.28
C ILE A 153 -2.10 -3.55 -6.78
N ASP A 154 -2.54 -2.55 -5.99
CA ASP A 154 -2.40 -2.53 -4.54
C ASP A 154 -3.70 -2.05 -3.88
N PHE A 155 -4.18 -2.79 -2.88
CA PHE A 155 -5.44 -2.51 -2.19
C PHE A 155 -5.23 -1.86 -0.83
N ASN A 156 -5.80 -0.67 -0.66
CA ASN A 156 -6.08 -0.05 0.63
C ASN A 156 -7.59 0.19 0.77
N GLU A 157 -8.08 0.42 1.98
CA GLU A 157 -9.51 0.51 2.31
C GLU A 157 -10.25 1.59 1.51
N TYR A 158 -9.61 2.76 1.32
CA TYR A 158 -10.22 3.92 0.64
C TYR A 158 -9.51 4.32 -0.66
N ALA A 159 -8.39 3.68 -0.98
CA ALA A 159 -7.59 4.00 -2.16
C ALA A 159 -6.98 2.74 -2.77
N VAL A 160 -7.14 2.56 -4.08
CA VAL A 160 -6.62 1.41 -4.81
C VAL A 160 -5.64 1.90 -5.86
N ALA A 161 -4.38 1.48 -5.76
CA ALA A 161 -3.43 1.73 -6.83
C ALA A 161 -3.75 0.79 -7.98
N CYS A 162 -3.81 1.31 -9.20
CA CYS A 162 -4.21 0.57 -10.39
C CYS A 162 -3.39 1.00 -11.61
N MET A 163 -3.41 0.17 -12.64
CA MET A 163 -2.88 0.48 -13.97
C MET A 163 -4.02 0.55 -14.99
N LYS A 164 -3.78 1.29 -16.08
CA LYS A 164 -4.72 1.38 -17.20
C LYS A 164 -4.42 0.35 -18.27
N VAL A 165 -5.47 -0.16 -18.90
CA VAL A 165 -5.39 -0.92 -20.14
C VAL A 165 -5.66 0.02 -21.31
N GLU A 166 -4.72 0.12 -22.23
CA GLU A 166 -4.84 0.88 -23.47
C GLU A 166 -4.39 -0.01 -24.64
N ASP A 167 -5.27 -0.20 -25.63
CA ASP A 167 -5.02 -1.07 -26.79
C ASP A 167 -4.50 -2.48 -26.44
N GLY A 168 -5.08 -3.09 -25.41
CA GLY A 168 -4.70 -4.42 -24.92
C GLY A 168 -3.37 -4.45 -24.18
N LYS A 169 -2.83 -3.29 -23.77
CA LYS A 169 -1.58 -3.19 -23.00
C LYS A 169 -1.85 -2.57 -21.65
N LEU A 170 -1.32 -3.19 -20.60
CA LEU A 170 -1.26 -2.60 -19.28
C LEU A 170 -0.12 -1.58 -19.26
N ILE A 171 -0.46 -0.30 -19.15
CA ILE A 171 0.53 0.80 -19.20
C ILE A 171 1.30 0.83 -17.89
N ASP A 172 2.64 0.86 -17.95
CA ASP A 172 3.53 0.95 -16.76
C ASP A 172 3.49 2.35 -16.14
N ASN A 173 2.32 2.71 -15.64
CA ASN A 173 2.06 3.93 -14.92
C ASN A 173 0.99 3.65 -13.87
N ILE A 174 1.33 3.90 -12.62
CA ILE A 174 0.39 3.75 -11.51
C ILE A 174 -0.54 4.96 -11.44
N TYR A 175 -1.81 4.66 -11.29
CA TYR A 175 -2.85 5.60 -10.91
C TYR A 175 -3.38 5.22 -9.53
N LEU A 176 -3.82 6.22 -8.76
CA LEU A 176 -4.50 5.99 -7.50
C LEU A 176 -5.97 6.33 -7.67
N TYR A 177 -6.83 5.31 -7.61
CA TYR A 177 -8.27 5.49 -7.59
C TYR A 177 -8.74 5.68 -6.15
N THR A 178 -9.49 6.76 -5.91
CA THR A 178 -10.26 7.00 -4.69
C THR A 178 -11.74 6.97 -5.02
N GLY A 179 -12.59 6.63 -4.06
CA GLY A 179 -14.04 6.49 -4.29
C GLY A 179 -14.68 5.33 -3.52
N PHE A 180 -13.85 4.50 -2.88
CA PHE A 180 -14.31 3.51 -1.92
C PHE A 180 -14.50 4.14 -0.53
N GLY A 181 -15.40 3.55 0.27
CA GLY A 181 -15.60 3.93 1.68
C GLY A 181 -16.03 5.39 1.93
N GLY A 182 -16.61 6.07 0.92
CA GLY A 182 -17.11 7.44 1.06
C GLY A 182 -16.07 8.54 0.79
N PHE A 183 -14.86 8.20 0.33
CA PHE A 183 -13.92 9.19 -0.19
C PHE A 183 -14.44 9.79 -1.52
N PRO A 184 -14.15 11.07 -1.80
CA PRO A 184 -14.44 11.65 -3.11
C PRO A 184 -13.84 10.81 -4.24
N GLU A 185 -14.65 10.58 -5.26
CA GLU A 185 -14.25 9.79 -6.41
C GLU A 185 -13.23 10.57 -7.26
N ALA A 186 -12.06 10.00 -7.48
CA ALA A 186 -11.01 10.59 -8.30
C ALA A 186 -10.04 9.52 -8.80
N LEU A 187 -9.41 9.79 -9.95
CA LEU A 187 -8.29 9.02 -10.46
C LEU A 187 -7.05 9.92 -10.53
N HIS A 188 -6.14 9.75 -9.60
CA HIS A 188 -4.90 10.52 -9.55
C HIS A 188 -3.83 9.80 -10.38
N ASN A 189 -3.18 10.52 -11.29
CA ASN A 189 -1.99 10.00 -11.95
C ASN A 189 -0.80 10.13 -10.99
N MET A 190 -0.18 9.01 -10.60
CA MET A 190 1.02 9.04 -9.77
C MET A 190 2.28 9.32 -10.60
N ASN A 191 2.24 9.14 -11.93
CA ASN A 191 3.36 9.35 -12.83
C ASN A 191 4.63 8.57 -12.43
N VAL A 192 4.42 7.32 -11.99
CA VAL A 192 5.48 6.40 -11.57
C VAL A 192 5.23 5.02 -12.15
N THR A 193 6.31 4.31 -12.46
CA THR A 193 6.24 2.88 -12.83
C THR A 193 5.90 2.02 -11.62
N PHE A 194 5.59 0.75 -11.86
CA PHE A 194 5.40 -0.21 -10.76
C PHE A 194 6.64 -0.35 -9.86
N GLU A 195 7.83 -0.37 -10.44
CA GLU A 195 9.07 -0.48 -9.65
C GLU A 195 9.25 0.74 -8.74
N GLN A 196 9.03 1.95 -9.27
CA GLN A 196 9.07 3.18 -8.48
C GLN A 196 7.98 3.23 -7.40
N TYR A 197 6.80 2.66 -7.68
CA TYR A 197 5.73 2.54 -6.68
C TYR A 197 6.17 1.69 -5.48
N LEU A 198 6.83 0.56 -5.72
CA LEU A 198 7.38 -0.27 -4.63
C LEU A 198 8.48 0.46 -3.84
N GLU A 199 9.30 1.27 -4.51
CA GLU A 199 10.30 2.12 -3.84
C GLU A 199 9.65 3.19 -2.96
N LEU A 200 8.59 3.85 -3.44
CA LEU A 200 7.82 4.81 -2.64
C LEU A 200 7.15 4.13 -1.44
N ALA A 201 6.57 2.94 -1.64
CA ALA A 201 5.99 2.15 -0.56
C ALA A 201 7.05 1.85 0.51
N TYR A 202 8.25 1.45 0.09
CA TYR A 202 9.38 1.20 0.98
C TYR A 202 9.85 2.45 1.72
N LYS A 203 10.00 3.59 1.06
CA LYS A 203 10.39 4.86 1.71
C LYS A 203 9.40 5.24 2.81
N ALA A 204 8.11 5.11 2.51
CA ALA A 204 7.03 5.35 3.46
C ALA A 204 6.87 4.24 4.51
N LYS A 205 7.67 3.17 4.46
CA LYS A 205 7.48 1.94 5.26
C LYS A 205 6.04 1.45 5.20
N CYS A 206 5.39 1.63 4.06
CA CYS A 206 4.00 1.29 3.81
C CYS A 206 3.00 1.98 4.76
N PHE A 207 3.35 3.12 5.37
CA PHE A 207 2.48 3.90 6.25
C PHE A 207 1.11 4.15 5.61
N ASN A 208 0.01 3.93 6.33
CA ASN A 208 -1.32 3.96 5.73
C ASN A 208 -1.60 5.27 4.97
N TYR A 209 -2.15 5.13 3.77
CA TYR A 209 -2.42 6.23 2.85
C TYR A 209 -1.17 7.02 2.40
N TRP A 210 0.02 6.41 2.42
CA TRP A 210 1.23 7.00 1.86
C TRP A 210 1.07 7.38 0.38
N ASN A 211 0.35 6.55 -0.39
CA ASN A 211 0.08 6.76 -1.82
C ASN A 211 -0.82 8.00 -2.03
N LEU A 212 -1.79 8.22 -1.15
CA LEU A 212 -2.60 9.43 -1.15
C LEU A 212 -1.78 10.66 -0.74
N THR A 213 -0.91 10.55 0.26
CA THR A 213 0.06 11.59 0.61
C THR A 213 0.97 11.92 -0.55
N TYR A 214 1.43 10.92 -1.30
CA TYR A 214 2.23 11.15 -2.49
C TYR A 214 1.46 11.96 -3.55
N CYS A 215 0.19 11.62 -3.82
CA CYS A 215 -0.63 12.33 -4.80
C CYS A 215 -0.99 13.76 -4.37
N LEU A 216 -1.37 13.96 -3.11
CA LEU A 216 -2.01 15.19 -2.62
C LEU A 216 -1.08 16.07 -1.77
N LYS A 217 0.08 15.55 -1.35
CA LYS A 217 1.03 16.21 -0.45
C LYS A 217 0.32 16.73 0.80
N GLU A 218 0.52 18.01 1.15
CA GLU A 218 -0.11 18.71 2.28
C GLU A 218 -1.65 18.66 2.28
N LYS A 219 -2.29 18.42 1.12
CA LYS A 219 -3.74 18.28 1.03
C LYS A 219 -4.23 16.89 1.44
N SER A 220 -3.33 15.93 1.62
CA SER A 220 -3.69 14.58 2.06
C SER A 220 -4.09 14.59 3.55
N PRO A 221 -5.19 13.91 3.93
CA PRO A 221 -5.55 13.76 5.33
C PRO A 221 -4.51 12.97 6.16
N SER A 222 -3.66 12.17 5.50
CA SER A 222 -2.55 11.45 6.14
C SER A 222 -1.24 12.24 6.20
N TYR A 223 -1.15 13.45 5.62
CA TYR A 223 0.09 14.23 5.58
C TYR A 223 0.64 14.52 6.97
N GLU A 224 -0.17 15.14 7.84
CA GLU A 224 0.25 15.49 9.20
C GLU A 224 0.51 14.24 10.06
N LEU A 225 -0.24 13.15 9.83
CA LEU A 225 0.00 11.87 10.50
C LEU A 225 1.38 11.31 10.14
N MET A 226 1.67 11.21 8.85
CA MET A 226 2.95 10.70 8.36
C MET A 226 4.10 11.59 8.82
N LYS A 227 3.98 12.91 8.65
CA LYS A 227 5.00 13.89 9.07
C LYS A 227 5.35 13.81 10.55
N ARG A 228 4.34 13.68 11.42
CA ARG A 228 4.54 13.71 12.88
C ARG A 228 4.93 12.37 13.45
N PHE A 229 4.33 11.28 12.95
CA PHE A 229 4.42 9.98 13.60
C PHE A 229 5.36 9.00 12.91
N PHE A 230 5.72 9.22 11.65
CA PHE A 230 6.79 8.44 11.03
C PHE A 230 8.10 8.46 11.85
N PRO A 231 8.66 9.62 12.26
CA PRO A 231 9.88 9.64 13.07
C PRO A 231 9.68 9.12 14.50
N VAL A 232 8.46 9.15 15.04
CA VAL A 232 8.14 8.59 16.36
C VAL A 232 8.11 7.06 16.30
N ILE A 233 7.56 6.50 15.22
CA ILE A 233 7.45 5.06 15.01
C ILE A 233 8.82 4.48 14.60
N PHE A 234 9.54 5.16 13.72
CA PHE A 234 10.82 4.72 13.15
C PHE A 234 11.99 5.64 13.55
N PRO A 235 12.28 5.86 14.84
CA PRO A 235 13.26 6.86 15.30
C PRO A 235 14.72 6.49 14.98
N HIS A 236 14.96 5.24 14.57
CA HIS A 236 16.28 4.75 14.20
C HIS A 236 16.59 4.94 12.70
N LEU A 237 15.61 5.40 11.92
CA LEU A 237 15.75 5.65 10.49
C LEU A 237 15.84 7.15 10.22
N GLU A 238 16.64 7.52 9.22
CA GLU A 238 16.54 8.83 8.61
C GLU A 238 15.30 8.86 7.70
N ALA A 239 14.42 9.83 7.92
CA ALA A 239 13.17 9.91 7.18
C ALA A 239 13.41 10.45 5.75
N ASP A 240 13.41 9.56 4.75
CA ASP A 240 13.41 9.94 3.33
C ASP A 240 11.96 10.15 2.85
N LEU A 241 11.36 11.27 3.25
CA LEU A 241 9.97 11.60 2.95
C LEU A 241 9.78 12.81 2.02
N ALA A 242 10.84 13.28 1.37
CA ALA A 242 10.80 14.44 0.48
C ALA A 242 9.82 14.23 -0.70
N ASP A 243 9.76 13.00 -1.24
CA ASP A 243 8.81 12.61 -2.28
C ASP A 243 7.35 12.76 -1.84
N PHE A 244 7.06 12.89 -0.55
CA PHE A 244 5.72 13.10 0.02
C PHE A 244 5.45 14.56 0.38
N GLY A 245 6.40 15.47 0.08
CA GLY A 245 6.33 16.88 0.46
C GLY A 245 6.61 17.10 1.95
N ILE A 246 7.31 16.16 2.60
CA ILE A 246 7.67 16.24 4.02
C ILE A 246 9.18 16.44 4.08
N ASN A 247 9.60 17.60 4.58
CA ASN A 247 10.99 17.98 4.82
C ASN A 247 11.26 18.06 6.33
#